data_AF-A0A5B2UV09-F1
#
_entry.id   AF-A0A5B2UV09-F1
#
_cell.length_a   1.000
_cell.length_b   1.000
_cell.length_c   1.000
_cell.angle_alpha   90.00
_cell.angle_beta   90.00
_cell.angle_gamma   90.00
#
_symmetry.space_group_name_H-M   'P 1'
#
loop_
_entity.id
_entity.type
_entity.pdbx_description
1 polymer ?
#
loop_
_entity_poly.entity_id
_entity_poly.type
_entity_poly.pdbx_seq_one_letter_code
_entity_poly.pdbx_strand_id
1 'polypeptide(L)'
;MDEQKALEVMRTMVDGGQLTDPDSARGKLLQTAAHLFRNKGFERTTVRDLASAVGIQSGSIFHHFKSKDEILRAVMEETIHYNTALMHASLAEASNVRERVLALIRCELQSIMGGSGEAMAVLVYEWRSLSAEGQAQVLALRDVYEDIWLQVLGEAKQAGYIKGDVFITRRFLTGALSWTTTWFRAQGSMTLEQLADEALLMVLKAD
;
A
#
# COMPACT_ATOMS: atom_id res chain seq x y z
N MET A 1 -2.91 7.03 12.40
CA MET A 1 -1.55 7.58 12.53
C MET A 1 -1.54 9.00 11.99
N ASP A 2 -0.90 9.92 12.71
CA ASP A 2 -0.74 11.32 12.31
C ASP A 2 0.19 11.45 11.09
N GLU A 3 -0.06 12.45 10.24
CA GLU A 3 0.71 12.74 9.02
C GLU A 3 2.19 13.01 9.36
N GLN A 4 2.45 13.68 10.48
CA GLN A 4 3.82 13.96 10.92
C GLN A 4 4.61 12.69 11.24
N LYS A 5 3.95 11.65 11.77
CA LYS A 5 4.59 10.36 12.05
C LYS A 5 4.81 9.54 10.78
N ALA A 6 3.87 9.60 9.84
CA ALA A 6 4.06 8.98 8.52
C ALA A 6 5.27 9.56 7.77
N LEU A 7 5.50 10.88 7.90
CA LEU A 7 6.68 11.56 7.38
C LEU A 7 7.98 11.13 8.10
N GLU A 8 7.94 10.95 9.42
CA GLU A 8 9.09 10.46 10.19
C GLU A 8 9.48 9.03 9.80
N VAL A 9 8.49 8.14 9.62
CA VAL A 9 8.71 6.78 9.11
C VAL A 9 9.33 6.84 7.72
N MET A 10 8.76 7.63 6.81
CA MET A 10 9.30 7.81 5.45
C MET A 10 10.76 8.25 5.48
N ARG A 11 11.07 9.29 6.27
CA ARG A 11 12.44 9.82 6.40
C ARG A 11 13.41 8.76 6.93
N THR A 12 13.01 8.03 7.96
CA THR A 12 13.85 6.97 8.54
C THR A 12 14.14 5.87 7.53
N MET A 13 13.16 5.47 6.72
CA MET A 13 13.34 4.47 5.68
C MET A 13 14.22 4.96 4.53
N VAL A 14 14.10 6.24 4.15
CA VAL A 14 14.97 6.87 3.15
C VAL A 14 16.41 6.92 3.66
N ASP A 15 16.63 7.37 4.89
CA ASP A 15 17.96 7.43 5.51
C ASP A 15 18.57 6.03 5.68
N GLY A 16 17.74 5.00 5.90
CA GLY A 16 18.13 3.59 5.97
C GLY A 16 18.31 2.90 4.62
N GLY A 17 18.05 3.57 3.50
CA GLY A 17 18.15 3.01 2.15
C GLY A 17 17.10 1.94 1.82
N GLN A 18 16.02 1.86 2.59
CA GLN A 18 14.91 0.91 2.41
C GLN A 18 13.79 1.49 1.53
N LEU A 19 13.74 2.82 1.42
CA LEU A 19 12.83 3.56 0.55
C LEU A 19 13.65 4.53 -0.29
N THR A 20 13.21 4.78 -1.51
CA THR A 20 13.81 5.81 -2.35
C THR A 20 13.38 7.19 -1.88
N ASP A 21 14.34 8.11 -1.78
CA ASP A 21 14.06 9.51 -1.56
C ASP A 21 13.09 10.05 -2.63
N PRO A 22 11.87 10.48 -2.25
CA PRO A 22 10.88 11.06 -3.15
C PRO A 22 11.41 12.21 -4.01
N ASP A 23 12.35 13.01 -3.48
CA ASP A 23 12.88 14.18 -4.16
C ASP A 23 14.02 13.87 -5.13
N SER A 24 14.57 12.66 -5.05
CA SER A 24 15.59 12.16 -5.98
C SER A 24 15.03 11.95 -7.40
N ALA A 25 15.92 11.87 -8.39
CA ALA A 25 15.51 11.57 -9.77
C ALA A 25 14.78 10.22 -9.89
N ARG A 26 15.23 9.20 -9.12
CA ARG A 26 14.57 7.89 -9.07
C ARG A 26 13.20 8.00 -8.41
N GLY A 27 13.06 8.74 -7.31
CA GLY A 27 11.80 8.94 -6.58
C GLY A 27 10.74 9.64 -7.43
N LYS A 28 11.11 10.75 -8.08
CA LYS A 28 10.22 11.47 -9.01
C LYS A 28 9.74 10.59 -10.17
N LEU A 29 10.64 9.76 -10.70
CA LEU A 29 10.28 8.80 -11.75
C LEU A 29 9.31 7.73 -11.25
N LEU A 30 9.49 7.19 -10.04
CA LEU A 30 8.58 6.22 -9.43
C LEU A 30 7.18 6.81 -9.17
N GLN A 31 7.11 8.02 -8.60
CA GLN A 31 5.83 8.70 -8.37
C GLN A 31 5.09 8.95 -9.67
N THR A 32 5.80 9.46 -10.68
CA THR A 32 5.25 9.70 -12.02
C THR A 32 4.81 8.39 -12.68
N ALA A 33 5.59 7.32 -12.53
CA ALA A 33 5.22 6.01 -13.06
C ALA A 33 3.97 5.45 -12.40
N ALA A 34 3.85 5.52 -11.06
CA ALA A 34 2.64 5.12 -10.35
C ALA A 34 1.41 5.86 -10.86
N HIS A 35 1.51 7.18 -11.03
CA HIS A 35 0.44 8.01 -11.58
C HIS A 35 0.03 7.59 -13.00
N LEU A 36 1.00 7.44 -13.92
CA LEU A 36 0.69 7.05 -15.30
C LEU A 36 0.16 5.62 -15.39
N PHE A 37 0.73 4.68 -14.64
CA PHE A 37 0.23 3.30 -14.62
C PHE A 37 -1.18 3.23 -14.06
N ARG A 38 -1.51 3.99 -13.00
CA ARG A 38 -2.88 4.05 -12.47
C ARG A 38 -3.88 4.58 -13.49
N ASN A 39 -3.55 5.67 -14.17
CA ASN A 39 -4.50 6.43 -14.98
C ASN A 39 -4.56 5.99 -16.45
N LYS A 40 -3.41 5.65 -17.03
CA LYS A 40 -3.28 5.21 -18.43
C LYS A 40 -3.22 3.69 -18.54
N GLY A 41 -2.86 2.98 -17.48
CA GLY A 41 -2.58 1.53 -17.49
C GLY A 41 -1.12 1.24 -17.87
N PHE A 42 -0.55 0.17 -17.32
CA PHE A 42 0.86 -0.18 -17.55
C PHE A 42 1.16 -0.45 -19.04
N GLU A 43 0.34 -1.25 -19.71
CA GLU A 43 0.55 -1.63 -21.12
C GLU A 43 0.59 -0.43 -22.05
N ARG A 44 -0.31 0.53 -21.86
CA ARG A 44 -0.42 1.74 -22.69
C ARG A 44 0.61 2.83 -22.35
N THR A 45 1.29 2.71 -21.21
CA THR A 45 2.33 3.66 -20.80
C THR A 45 3.67 3.25 -21.38
N THR A 46 4.31 4.16 -22.11
CA THR A 46 5.64 3.94 -22.70
C THR A 46 6.73 4.59 -21.88
N VAL A 47 7.98 4.13 -22.04
CA VAL A 47 9.17 4.80 -21.44
C VAL A 47 9.27 6.25 -21.89
N ARG A 48 8.83 6.57 -23.11
CA ARG A 48 8.78 7.94 -23.61
C ARG A 48 7.74 8.79 -22.88
N ASP A 49 6.57 8.25 -22.58
CA ASP A 49 5.55 8.96 -21.80
C ASP A 49 6.08 9.31 -20.40
N LEU A 50 6.74 8.35 -19.74
CA LEU A 50 7.37 8.55 -18.43
C LEU A 50 8.44 9.64 -18.49
N ALA A 51 9.33 9.58 -19.48
CA ALA A 51 10.40 10.56 -19.64
C ALA A 51 9.85 11.97 -19.88
N SER A 52 8.82 12.06 -20.72
CA SER A 52 8.14 13.32 -21.01
C SER A 52 7.45 13.89 -19.78
N ALA A 53 6.81 13.05 -18.96
CA ALA A 53 6.10 13.47 -17.76
C ALA A 53 7.07 13.96 -16.65
N VAL A 54 8.24 13.35 -16.54
CA VAL A 54 9.31 13.78 -15.60
C VAL A 54 10.13 14.96 -16.14
N GLY A 55 10.06 15.24 -17.44
CA GLY A 55 10.82 16.33 -18.09
C GLY A 55 12.27 15.95 -18.42
N ILE A 56 12.54 14.68 -18.70
CA ILE A 56 13.87 14.15 -19.03
C ILE A 56 13.89 13.45 -20.40
N GLN A 57 15.08 13.13 -20.92
CA GLN A 57 15.23 12.33 -22.12
C GLN A 57 14.94 10.85 -21.82
N SER A 58 14.35 10.12 -22.77
CA SER A 58 14.05 8.69 -22.58
C SER A 58 15.28 7.83 -22.29
N GLY A 59 16.45 8.22 -22.83
CA GLY A 59 17.73 7.57 -22.51
C GLY A 59 18.09 7.66 -21.03
N SER A 60 17.70 8.74 -20.35
CA SER A 60 18.04 8.98 -18.94
C SER A 60 17.32 8.04 -17.98
N ILE A 61 16.16 7.48 -18.36
CA ILE A 61 15.45 6.47 -17.56
C ILE A 61 16.29 5.21 -17.39
N PHE A 62 17.06 4.84 -18.43
CA PHE A 62 17.85 3.62 -18.43
C PHE A 62 19.07 3.67 -17.48
N HIS A 63 19.40 4.84 -16.93
CA HIS A 63 20.35 4.95 -15.82
C HIS A 63 19.77 4.47 -14.48
N HIS A 64 18.45 4.51 -14.33
CA HIS A 64 17.75 4.12 -13.10
C HIS A 64 17.09 2.75 -13.21
N PHE A 65 16.56 2.40 -14.38
CA PHE A 65 15.80 1.18 -14.61
C PHE A 65 16.11 0.60 -15.99
N LYS A 66 16.44 -0.69 -16.04
CA LYS A 66 16.79 -1.42 -17.28
C LYS A 66 15.56 -1.68 -18.15
N SER A 67 14.37 -1.69 -17.58
CA SER A 67 13.12 -1.98 -18.32
C SER A 67 11.90 -1.31 -17.70
N LYS A 68 10.79 -1.24 -18.47
CA LYS A 68 9.49 -0.80 -17.95
C LYS A 68 8.96 -1.74 -16.86
N ASP A 69 9.23 -3.04 -17.00
CA ASP A 69 8.89 -4.06 -16.00
C ASP A 69 9.59 -3.80 -14.66
N GLU A 70 10.87 -3.39 -14.70
CA GLU A 70 11.62 -3.04 -13.48
C GLU A 70 11.05 -1.80 -12.78
N ILE A 71 10.54 -0.82 -13.55
CA ILE A 71 9.86 0.36 -12.98
C ILE A 71 8.57 -0.09 -12.28
N LEU A 72 7.76 -0.94 -12.90
CA LEU A 72 6.54 -1.46 -12.30
C LEU A 72 6.84 -2.25 -11.01
N ARG A 73 7.85 -3.12 -11.06
CA ARG A 73 8.32 -3.86 -9.89
C ARG A 73 8.70 -2.90 -8.76
N ALA A 74 9.55 -1.92 -9.05
CA ALA A 74 10.02 -0.97 -8.05
C ALA A 74 8.88 -0.14 -7.45
N VAL A 75 7.88 0.28 -8.23
CA VAL A 75 6.68 0.94 -7.70
C VAL A 75 5.96 0.03 -6.69
N MET A 76 5.79 -1.26 -7.00
CA MET A 76 5.16 -2.22 -6.09
C MET A 76 5.99 -2.49 -4.84
N GLU A 77 7.30 -2.70 -4.98
CA GLU A 77 8.23 -2.95 -3.87
C GLU A 77 8.23 -1.77 -2.88
N GLU A 78 8.39 -0.53 -3.37
CA GLU A 78 8.39 0.68 -2.54
C GLU A 78 7.06 0.84 -1.80
N THR A 79 5.95 0.54 -2.47
CA THR A 79 4.61 0.60 -1.86
C THR A 79 4.47 -0.42 -0.72
N ILE A 80 4.91 -1.66 -0.92
CA ILE A 80 4.83 -2.71 0.12
C ILE A 80 5.76 -2.36 1.28
N HIS A 81 7.00 -1.97 1.01
CA HIS A 81 7.95 -1.60 2.05
C HIS A 81 7.42 -0.46 2.91
N TYR A 82 6.97 0.63 2.28
CA TYR A 82 6.44 1.78 3.00
C TYR A 82 5.24 1.41 3.86
N ASN A 83 4.24 0.74 3.28
CA ASN A 83 3.04 0.37 4.01
C ASN A 83 3.30 -0.62 5.16
N THR A 84 4.22 -1.57 4.96
CA THR A 84 4.66 -2.51 6.01
C THR A 84 5.26 -1.75 7.18
N ALA A 85 6.11 -0.75 6.93
CA ALA A 85 6.69 0.08 7.98
C ALA A 85 5.63 0.92 8.71
N LEU A 86 4.66 1.49 7.98
CA LEU A 86 3.54 2.22 8.60
C LEU A 86 2.67 1.32 9.49
N MET A 87 2.43 0.07 9.06
CA MET A 87 1.73 -0.92 9.89
C MET A 87 2.50 -1.23 11.16
N HIS A 88 3.81 -1.48 11.08
CA HIS A 88 4.64 -1.71 12.28
C HIS A 88 4.64 -0.50 13.23
N ALA A 89 4.79 0.71 12.70
CA ALA A 89 4.76 1.94 13.49
C ALA A 89 3.41 2.14 14.18
N SER A 90 2.30 1.84 13.49
CA SER A 90 0.94 1.96 14.05
C SER A 90 0.63 0.87 15.07
N LEU A 91 1.10 -0.35 14.84
CA LEU A 91 0.95 -1.46 15.79
C LEU A 91 1.73 -1.24 17.09
N ALA A 92 2.84 -0.50 17.05
CA ALA A 92 3.63 -0.17 18.24
C ALA A 92 2.90 0.81 19.19
N GLU A 93 1.89 1.53 18.71
CA GLU A 93 1.07 2.45 19.52
C GLU A 93 -0.22 1.83 20.05
N ALA A 94 -0.64 0.69 19.46
CA ALA A 94 -1.88 0.03 19.82
C ALA A 94 -1.74 -0.74 21.13
N SER A 95 -2.62 -0.46 22.09
CA SER A 95 -2.53 -0.98 23.47
C SER A 95 -3.30 -2.28 23.67
N ASN A 96 -4.25 -2.60 22.77
CA ASN A 96 -5.07 -3.80 22.84
C ASN A 96 -5.36 -4.38 21.46
N VAL A 97 -5.90 -5.60 21.43
CA VAL A 97 -6.16 -6.35 20.19
C VAL A 97 -7.11 -5.62 19.24
N ARG A 98 -8.14 -4.94 19.79
CA ARG A 98 -9.10 -4.17 18.98
C ARG A 98 -8.42 -2.98 18.31
N GLU A 99 -7.59 -2.24 19.04
CA GLU A 99 -6.76 -1.15 18.51
C GLU A 99 -5.75 -1.64 17.48
N ARG A 100 -5.17 -2.84 17.66
CA ARG A 100 -4.23 -3.42 16.68
C ARG A 100 -4.93 -3.73 15.36
N VAL A 101 -6.12 -4.33 15.39
CA VAL A 101 -6.93 -4.56 14.17
C VAL A 101 -7.30 -3.23 13.52
N LEU A 102 -7.76 -2.26 14.31
CA LEU A 102 -8.12 -0.92 13.82
C LEU A 102 -6.92 -0.20 13.19
N ALA A 103 -5.73 -0.32 13.78
CA ALA A 103 -4.50 0.24 13.24
C ALA A 103 -4.21 -0.30 11.84
N LEU A 104 -4.35 -1.62 11.64
CA LEU A 104 -4.14 -2.22 10.31
C LEU A 104 -5.20 -1.77 9.29
N ILE A 105 -6.48 -1.71 9.70
CA ILE A 105 -7.57 -1.22 8.86
C ILE A 105 -7.31 0.22 8.43
N ARG A 106 -6.93 1.09 9.37
CA ARG A 106 -6.57 2.50 9.09
C ARG A 106 -5.41 2.59 8.12
N CYS A 107 -4.32 1.85 8.34
CA CYS A 107 -3.17 1.83 7.45
C CYS A 107 -3.55 1.42 6.03
N GLU A 108 -4.35 0.36 5.87
CA GLU A 108 -4.79 -0.10 4.55
C GLU A 108 -5.71 0.92 3.88
N LEU A 109 -6.71 1.47 4.58
CA LEU A 109 -7.58 2.52 4.02
C LEU A 109 -6.79 3.77 3.62
N GLN A 110 -5.84 4.21 4.45
CA GLN A 110 -4.93 5.31 4.14
C GLN A 110 -4.07 4.98 2.92
N SER A 111 -3.60 3.75 2.78
CA SER A 111 -2.84 3.36 1.59
C SER A 111 -3.70 3.31 0.33
N ILE A 112 -4.98 2.95 0.42
CA ILE A 112 -5.86 2.87 -0.74
C ILE A 112 -6.37 4.26 -1.16
N MET A 113 -6.66 5.14 -0.20
CA MET A 113 -7.27 6.47 -0.41
C MET A 113 -6.29 7.66 -0.36
N GLY A 114 -5.15 7.51 0.30
CA GLY A 114 -4.21 8.58 0.60
C GLY A 114 -3.09 8.75 -0.43
N GLY A 115 -1.97 9.35 -0.01
CA GLY A 115 -0.85 9.72 -0.90
C GLY A 115 -0.20 8.56 -1.68
N SER A 116 -0.31 7.33 -1.18
CA SER A 116 0.13 6.10 -1.88
C SER A 116 -0.97 5.42 -2.70
N GLY A 117 -2.18 5.98 -2.77
CA GLY A 117 -3.36 5.37 -3.40
C GLY A 117 -3.20 5.02 -4.87
N GLU A 118 -2.42 5.81 -5.62
CA GLU A 118 -2.09 5.48 -7.01
C GLU A 118 -1.21 4.24 -7.09
N ALA A 119 -0.13 4.19 -6.31
CA ALA A 119 0.82 3.09 -6.29
C ALA A 119 0.23 1.79 -5.72
N MET A 120 -0.60 1.88 -4.68
CA MET A 120 -1.35 0.74 -4.14
C MET A 120 -2.31 0.13 -5.18
N ALA A 121 -3.01 0.97 -5.94
CA ALA A 121 -3.87 0.45 -6.99
C ALA A 121 -3.09 -0.10 -8.19
N VAL A 122 -1.89 0.41 -8.49
CA VAL A 122 -0.99 -0.24 -9.45
C VAL A 122 -0.66 -1.65 -8.98
N LEU A 123 -0.31 -1.85 -7.71
CA LEU A 123 -0.07 -3.16 -7.13
C LEU A 123 -1.27 -4.11 -7.30
N VAL A 124 -2.50 -3.61 -7.10
CA VAL A 124 -3.72 -4.43 -7.22
C VAL A 124 -4.12 -4.72 -8.67
N TYR A 125 -4.17 -3.71 -9.52
CA TYR A 125 -4.75 -3.82 -10.87
C TYR A 125 -3.73 -4.22 -11.94
N GLU A 126 -2.45 -3.90 -11.77
CA GLU A 126 -1.39 -4.17 -12.74
C GLU A 126 -0.53 -5.39 -12.37
N TRP A 127 -0.91 -6.15 -11.34
CA TRP A 127 -0.21 -7.38 -10.93
C TRP A 127 0.03 -8.36 -12.09
N ARG A 128 -0.96 -8.50 -12.98
CA ARG A 128 -0.89 -9.41 -14.14
C ARG A 128 0.08 -8.94 -15.22
N SER A 129 0.45 -7.65 -15.20
CA SER A 129 1.35 -7.03 -16.16
C SER A 129 2.82 -7.19 -15.77
N LEU A 130 3.10 -7.56 -14.51
CA LEU A 130 4.44 -7.82 -14.01
C LEU A 130 4.96 -9.18 -14.51
N SER A 131 6.24 -9.23 -14.89
CA SER A 131 6.92 -10.47 -15.29
C SER A 131 6.89 -11.52 -14.16
N ALA A 132 7.04 -12.80 -14.52
CA ALA A 132 7.07 -13.88 -13.51
C ALA A 132 8.22 -13.72 -12.49
N GLU A 133 9.37 -13.20 -12.93
CA GLU A 133 10.50 -12.88 -12.05
C GLU A 133 10.15 -11.73 -11.09
N GLY A 134 9.56 -10.65 -11.62
CA GLY A 134 9.09 -9.54 -10.79
C GLY A 134 8.02 -9.97 -9.80
N GLN A 135 7.08 -10.82 -10.22
CA GLN A 135 6.05 -11.37 -9.33
C GLN A 135 6.67 -12.18 -8.20
N ALA A 136 7.66 -13.04 -8.47
CA ALA A 136 8.33 -13.81 -7.42
C ALA A 136 9.00 -12.91 -6.37
N GLN A 137 9.63 -11.82 -6.80
CA GLN A 137 10.28 -10.86 -5.90
C GLN A 137 9.26 -10.08 -5.06
N VAL A 138 8.18 -9.61 -5.67
CA VAL A 138 7.12 -8.86 -4.97
C VAL A 138 6.29 -9.76 -4.05
N LEU A 139 6.10 -11.04 -4.39
CA LEU A 139 5.39 -12.00 -3.54
C LEU A 139 6.07 -12.19 -2.19
N ALA A 140 7.39 -12.27 -2.14
CA ALA A 140 8.11 -12.41 -0.87
C ALA A 140 7.86 -11.21 0.07
N LEU A 141 7.76 -10.00 -0.47
CA LEU A 141 7.42 -8.80 0.31
C LEU A 141 5.95 -8.79 0.73
N ARG A 142 5.07 -9.23 -0.17
CA ARG A 142 3.65 -9.37 0.11
C ARG A 142 3.37 -10.39 1.22
N ASP A 143 4.13 -11.47 1.28
CA ASP A 143 3.97 -12.48 2.33
C ASP A 143 4.25 -11.87 3.70
N VAL A 144 5.30 -11.05 3.85
CA VAL A 144 5.57 -10.30 5.09
C VAL A 144 4.41 -9.37 5.45
N TYR A 145 3.85 -8.66 4.47
CA TYR A 145 2.70 -7.79 4.66
C TYR A 145 1.45 -8.55 5.16
N GLU A 146 1.14 -9.69 4.53
CA GLU A 146 0.00 -10.52 4.90
C GLU A 146 0.22 -11.24 6.23
N ASP A 147 1.44 -11.64 6.57
CA ASP A 147 1.76 -12.28 7.85
C ASP A 147 1.44 -11.37 9.05
N ILE A 148 1.68 -10.06 8.93
CA ILE A 148 1.30 -9.08 9.96
C ILE A 148 -0.22 -9.10 10.17
N TRP A 149 -0.99 -9.11 9.08
CA TRP A 149 -2.45 -9.20 9.13
C TRP A 149 -2.92 -10.50 9.76
N LEU A 150 -2.38 -11.64 9.33
CA LEU A 150 -2.77 -12.96 9.83
C LEU A 150 -2.41 -13.12 11.31
N GLN A 151 -1.28 -12.56 11.76
CA GLN A 151 -0.90 -12.54 13.16
C GLN A 151 -1.94 -11.75 14.00
N VAL A 152 -2.23 -10.51 13.63
CA VAL A 152 -3.14 -9.63 14.40
C VAL A 152 -4.59 -10.16 14.38
N LEU A 153 -5.06 -10.68 13.25
CA LEU A 153 -6.37 -11.32 13.18
C LEU A 153 -6.39 -12.65 13.96
N GLY A 154 -5.26 -13.37 14.03
CA GLY A 154 -5.08 -14.53 14.88
C GLY A 154 -5.21 -14.19 16.37
N GLU A 155 -4.59 -13.10 16.82
CA GLU A 155 -4.75 -12.55 18.18
C GLU A 155 -6.23 -12.21 18.45
N ALA A 156 -6.91 -11.56 17.50
CA ALA A 156 -8.34 -11.23 17.60
C ALA A 156 -9.24 -12.47 17.68
N LYS A 157 -8.89 -13.54 16.97
CA LYS A 157 -9.56 -14.84 17.07
C LYS A 157 -9.36 -15.48 18.44
N GLN A 158 -8.13 -15.49 18.96
CA GLN A 158 -7.82 -16.05 20.28
C GLN A 158 -8.54 -15.31 21.41
N ALA A 159 -8.69 -13.98 21.27
CA ALA A 159 -9.46 -13.15 22.20
C ALA A 159 -10.99 -13.27 22.02
N GLY A 160 -11.47 -14.08 21.07
CA GLY A 160 -12.90 -14.33 20.88
C GLY A 160 -13.65 -13.32 20.01
N TYR A 161 -12.98 -12.29 19.48
CA TYR A 161 -13.60 -11.27 18.63
C TYR A 161 -13.98 -11.82 17.24
N ILE A 162 -13.21 -12.79 16.71
CA ILE A 162 -13.44 -13.42 15.41
C ILE A 162 -13.82 -14.90 15.59
N LYS A 163 -15.00 -15.28 15.09
CA LYS A 163 -15.45 -16.70 15.07
C LYS A 163 -15.02 -17.45 13.81
N GLY A 164 -14.95 -16.75 12.68
CA GLY A 164 -14.65 -17.33 11.36
C GLY A 164 -13.21 -17.81 11.22
N ASP A 165 -12.90 -18.36 10.05
CA ASP A 165 -11.52 -18.64 9.67
C ASP A 165 -10.73 -17.33 9.46
N VAL A 166 -9.50 -17.26 9.95
CA VAL A 166 -8.67 -16.04 9.91
C VAL A 166 -8.32 -15.66 8.49
N PHE A 167 -7.91 -16.63 7.67
CA PHE A 167 -7.52 -16.40 6.29
C PHE A 167 -8.71 -15.95 5.45
N ILE A 168 -9.87 -16.58 5.62
CA ILE A 168 -11.10 -16.16 4.93
C ILE A 168 -11.56 -14.78 5.39
N THR A 169 -11.45 -14.47 6.69
CA THR A 169 -11.76 -13.14 7.24
C THR A 169 -10.88 -12.06 6.60
N ARG A 170 -9.57 -12.32 6.49
CA ARG A 170 -8.63 -11.42 5.80
C ARG A 170 -9.05 -11.21 4.34
N ARG A 171 -9.41 -12.26 3.60
CA ARG A 171 -9.85 -12.16 2.21
C ARG A 171 -11.11 -11.30 2.05
N PHE A 172 -12.10 -11.46 2.90
CA PHE A 172 -13.29 -10.60 2.89
C PHE A 172 -12.96 -9.16 3.22
N LEU A 173 -12.10 -8.93 4.22
CA LEU A 173 -11.68 -7.60 4.62
C LEU A 173 -10.90 -6.90 3.49
N THR A 174 -9.95 -7.57 2.82
CA THR A 174 -9.25 -7.03 1.64
C THR A 174 -10.23 -6.58 0.55
N GLY A 175 -11.25 -7.40 0.25
CA GLY A 175 -12.29 -7.05 -0.72
C GLY A 175 -13.10 -5.83 -0.28
N ALA A 176 -13.58 -5.81 0.96
CA ALA A 176 -14.36 -4.71 1.51
C ALA A 176 -13.57 -3.38 1.51
N LEU A 177 -12.32 -3.38 1.99
CA LEU A 177 -11.51 -2.17 2.06
C LEU A 177 -11.12 -1.65 0.66
N SER A 178 -10.73 -2.52 -0.28
CA SER A 178 -10.39 -2.10 -1.64
C SER A 178 -11.58 -1.52 -2.41
N TRP A 179 -12.80 -2.03 -2.17
CA TRP A 179 -14.01 -1.57 -2.84
C TRP A 179 -14.41 -0.14 -2.47
N THR A 180 -13.91 0.39 -1.35
CA THR A 180 -14.14 1.78 -0.92
C THR A 180 -13.75 2.81 -1.99
N THR A 181 -12.78 2.50 -2.85
CA THR A 181 -12.38 3.36 -3.99
C THR A 181 -13.54 3.75 -4.91
N THR A 182 -14.56 2.88 -5.02
CA THR A 182 -15.67 3.08 -5.94
C THR A 182 -16.69 4.09 -5.40
N TRP A 183 -16.83 4.21 -4.08
CA TRP A 183 -17.94 4.93 -3.45
C TRP A 183 -17.52 5.94 -2.35
N PHE A 184 -16.42 5.71 -1.64
CA PHE A 184 -15.95 6.65 -0.62
C PHE A 184 -15.42 7.93 -1.27
N ARG A 185 -15.75 9.07 -0.67
CA ARG A 185 -15.31 10.40 -1.09
C ARG A 185 -14.89 11.17 0.15
N ALA A 186 -13.64 11.62 0.20
CA ALA A 186 -13.08 12.30 1.37
C ALA A 186 -13.81 13.63 1.71
N GLN A 187 -14.41 14.29 0.72
CA GLN A 187 -15.23 15.50 0.90
C GLN A 187 -16.70 15.20 1.22
N GLY A 188 -17.06 13.93 1.40
CA GLY A 188 -18.40 13.50 1.80
C GLY A 188 -18.66 13.72 3.29
N SER A 189 -19.74 13.11 3.78
CA SER A 189 -20.17 13.23 5.19
C SER A 189 -19.44 12.30 6.16
N MET A 190 -18.59 11.40 5.67
CA MET A 190 -17.88 10.39 6.46
C MET A 190 -16.38 10.56 6.30
N THR A 191 -15.66 10.62 7.42
CA THR A 191 -14.19 10.64 7.42
C THR A 191 -13.61 9.25 7.23
N LEU A 192 -12.35 9.16 6.82
CA LEU A 192 -11.64 7.87 6.71
C LEU A 192 -11.54 7.16 8.07
N GLU A 193 -11.47 7.95 9.14
CA GLU A 193 -11.45 7.47 10.52
C GLU A 193 -12.77 6.77 10.89
N GLN A 194 -13.90 7.42 10.62
CA GLN A 194 -15.22 6.82 10.81
C GLN A 194 -15.42 5.56 9.96
N LEU A 195 -14.91 5.56 8.72
CA LEU A 195 -14.95 4.39 7.86
C LEU A 195 -14.13 3.21 8.43
N ALA A 196 -12.98 3.50 9.04
CA ALA A 196 -12.16 2.48 9.70
C ALA A 196 -12.89 1.88 10.91
N ASP A 197 -13.60 2.70 11.69
CA ASP A 197 -14.43 2.24 12.80
C ASP A 197 -15.60 1.36 12.33
N GLU A 198 -16.27 1.72 11.23
CA GLU A 198 -17.32 0.89 10.62
C GLU A 198 -16.78 -0.45 10.12
N ALA A 199 -15.61 -0.46 9.48
CA ALA A 199 -14.94 -1.70 9.06
C ALA A 199 -14.54 -2.58 10.26
N LEU A 200 -14.11 -1.96 11.37
CA LEU A 200 -13.81 -2.66 12.62
C LEU A 200 -15.06 -3.32 13.22
N LEU A 201 -16.19 -2.61 13.25
CA LEU A 201 -17.47 -3.13 13.72
C LEU A 201 -18.00 -4.28 12.85
N MET A 202 -17.72 -4.24 11.54
CA MET A 202 -18.08 -5.32 10.62
C MET A 202 -17.26 -6.59 10.89
N VAL A 203 -15.96 -6.48 11.19
CA VAL A 203 -15.06 -7.63 11.31
C VAL A 203 -14.97 -8.19 12.73
N LEU A 204 -15.05 -7.33 13.75
CA LEU A 204 -15.00 -7.73 15.15
C LEU A 204 -16.39 -7.68 15.77
N LYS A 205 -16.67 -8.64 16.64
CA LYS A 205 -17.84 -8.56 17.52
C LYS A 205 -17.75 -7.32 18.43
N ALA A 206 -18.89 -6.69 18.66
CA ALA A 206 -19.06 -5.84 19.85
C ALA A 206 -19.11 -6.75 21.08
N ASP A 207 -18.56 -6.26 22.19
CA ASP A 207 -18.71 -6.89 23.51
C ASP A 207 -20.20 -6.99 23.90
#